data_AF-A9BN44-F1
#
_entry.id   AF-A9BN44-F1
#
_cell.length_a   1.000
_cell.length_b   1.000
_cell.length_c   1.000
_cell.angle_alpha   90.00
_cell.angle_beta   90.00
_cell.angle_gamma   90.00
#
_symmetry.space_group_name_H-M   'P 1'
#
loop_
_entity.id
_entity.type
_entity.pdbx_description
1 polymer ?
#
loop_
_entity_poly.entity_id
_entity_poly.type
_entity_poly.pdbx_seq_one_letter_code
_entity_poly.pdbx_strand_id
1 'polypeptide(L)'
;MAHALRQAWRHHGASPADWQCLAAEPGQSLPEHGAVYLLGLDWRAPVTEHEGVSNGPAAQLQHWRDQLQSQSRGYVVLYGNTARQWQQLAESLRLKAPQMDWSWLPASPVQRSARLRPYGCEQCSDPDCERRLFDALRSGRD
;
A
#
# COMPACT_ATOMS: atom_id res chain seq x y z
N MET A 1 -1.59 -6.09 10.92
CA MET A 1 -0.54 -6.17 9.87
C MET A 1 0.86 -6.39 10.45
N ALA A 2 1.38 -5.49 11.31
CA ALA A 2 2.72 -5.62 11.89
C ALA A 2 3.00 -6.95 12.62
N HIS A 3 2.03 -7.48 13.39
CA HIS A 3 2.16 -8.78 14.04
C HIS A 3 2.36 -9.93 13.03
N ALA A 4 1.53 -9.96 11.98
CA ALA A 4 1.63 -10.98 10.93
C ALA A 4 2.96 -10.89 10.17
N LEU A 5 3.48 -9.67 9.93
CA LEU A 5 4.80 -9.46 9.35
C LEU A 5 5.91 -10.06 10.22
N ARG A 6 5.89 -9.76 11.52
CA ARG A 6 6.86 -10.32 12.47
C ARG A 6 6.80 -11.84 12.53
N GLN A 7 5.60 -12.40 12.49
CA GLN A 7 5.42 -13.84 12.50
C GLN A 7 5.97 -14.48 11.22
N ALA A 8 5.67 -13.92 10.06
CA ALA A 8 6.19 -14.40 8.78
C ALA A 8 7.72 -14.31 8.71
N TRP A 9 8.31 -13.21 9.20
CA TRP A 9 9.77 -13.05 9.31
C TRP A 9 10.42 -14.14 10.16
N ARG A 10 9.83 -14.45 11.32
CA ARG A 10 10.33 -15.52 12.21
C ARG A 10 10.22 -16.91 11.56
N HIS A 11 9.14 -17.18 10.82
CA HIS A 11 8.96 -18.44 10.12
C HIS A 11 9.95 -18.62 8.96
N HIS A 12 10.40 -17.54 8.34
CA HIS A 12 11.42 -17.56 7.30
C HIS A 12 12.82 -17.90 7.84
N GLY A 13 13.02 -17.86 9.16
CA GLY A 13 14.28 -18.25 9.81
C GLY A 13 15.28 -17.11 9.97
N ALA A 14 14.87 -15.87 9.68
CA ALA A 14 15.72 -14.70 9.84
C ALA A 14 15.71 -14.16 11.29
N SER A 15 16.83 -13.57 11.70
CA SER A 15 16.99 -13.05 13.06
C SER A 15 16.16 -11.78 13.25
N PRO A 16 15.50 -11.58 14.40
CA PRO A 16 14.85 -10.30 14.72
C PRO A 16 15.84 -9.12 14.86
N ALA A 17 17.15 -9.38 14.88
CA ALA A 17 18.19 -8.35 14.89
C ALA A 17 18.35 -7.67 13.52
N ASP A 18 18.04 -8.36 12.42
CA ASP A 18 18.28 -7.87 11.06
C ASP A 18 17.14 -6.96 10.57
N TRP A 19 15.92 -7.23 11.03
CA TRP A 19 14.75 -6.43 10.69
C TRP A 19 13.62 -6.60 11.72
N GLN A 20 12.89 -5.51 11.97
CA GLN A 20 11.74 -5.51 12.85
C GLN A 20 10.64 -4.60 12.33
N CYS A 21 9.38 -5.06 12.48
CA CYS A 21 8.19 -4.26 12.25
C CYS A 21 7.41 -4.12 13.55
N LEU A 22 7.16 -2.89 13.98
CA LEU A 22 6.45 -2.58 15.23
C LEU A 22 5.10 -1.96 14.91
N ALA A 23 4.07 -2.32 15.69
CA ALA A 23 2.84 -1.55 15.78
C ALA A 23 3.07 -0.48 16.85
N ALA A 24 2.89 0.78 16.49
CA ALA A 24 2.98 1.87 17.44
C ALA A 24 1.66 2.01 18.19
N GLU A 25 1.74 2.08 19.51
CA GLU A 25 0.59 2.40 20.36
C GLU A 25 0.47 3.93 20.55
N PRO A 26 -0.75 4.47 20.74
CA PRO A 26 -0.93 5.89 21.05
C PRO A 26 -0.08 6.30 22.27
N GLY A 27 0.68 7.39 22.13
CA GLY A 27 1.56 7.90 23.19
C GLY A 27 2.92 7.21 23.31
N GLN A 28 3.20 6.19 22.50
CA GLN A 28 4.54 5.58 22.44
C GLN A 28 5.50 6.45 21.62
N SER A 29 6.75 6.58 22.08
CA SER A 29 7.80 7.18 21.27
C SER A 29 8.15 6.28 20.09
N LEU A 30 8.13 6.85 18.88
CA LEU A 30 8.49 6.13 17.69
C LEU A 30 10.02 6.03 17.58
N PRO A 31 10.56 4.91 17.06
CA PRO A 31 11.99 4.80 16.80
C PRO A 31 12.48 5.93 15.89
N GLU A 32 13.61 6.54 16.23
CA GLU A 32 14.20 7.63 15.43
C GLU A 32 14.58 7.15 14.01
N HIS A 33 15.13 5.94 13.93
CA HIS A 33 15.59 5.32 12.70
C HIS A 33 14.59 4.25 12.28
N GLY A 34 13.80 4.53 11.24
CA GLY A 34 12.85 3.58 10.69
C GLY A 34 11.85 4.23 9.75
N ALA A 35 11.34 3.45 8.79
CA ALA A 35 10.24 3.88 7.93
C ALA A 35 8.91 3.76 8.69
N VAL A 36 8.10 4.82 8.64
CA VAL A 36 6.76 4.84 9.24
C VAL A 36 5.72 4.56 8.17
N TYR A 37 4.82 3.63 8.46
CA TYR A 37 3.68 3.29 7.61
C TYR A 37 2.38 3.54 8.36
N LEU A 38 1.50 4.34 7.78
CA LEU A 38 0.14 4.55 8.25
C LEU A 38 -0.83 3.72 7.41
N LEU A 39 -1.81 3.11 8.06
CA LEU A 39 -2.90 2.42 7.36
C LEU A 39 -3.99 3.43 7.05
N GLY A 40 -4.08 3.80 5.78
CA GLY A 40 -5.10 4.68 5.26
C GLY A 40 -6.45 3.97 5.18
N LEU A 41 -7.52 4.75 5.28
CA LEU A 41 -8.87 4.23 5.09
C LEU A 41 -9.15 3.93 3.63
N ASP A 42 -9.97 2.91 3.40
CA ASP A 42 -10.54 2.67 2.08
C ASP A 42 -11.68 3.66 1.87
N TRP A 43 -11.53 4.57 0.91
CA TRP A 43 -12.56 5.54 0.55
C TRP A 43 -13.85 4.87 0.02
N ARG A 44 -13.76 3.60 -0.38
CA ARG A 44 -14.91 2.79 -0.80
C ARG A 44 -15.64 2.12 0.35
N ALA A 45 -15.04 2.10 1.55
CA ALA A 45 -15.71 1.55 2.71
C ALA A 45 -16.87 2.48 3.10
N PRO A 46 -18.09 1.94 3.32
CA PRO A 46 -19.20 2.75 3.77
C PRO A 46 -18.86 3.34 5.14
N VAL A 47 -18.96 4.67 5.26
CA VAL A 47 -18.86 5.34 6.55
C VAL A 47 -20.09 4.93 7.35
N THR A 48 -19.94 3.99 8.27
CA THR A 48 -21.02 3.69 9.20
C THR A 48 -21.18 4.89 10.12
N GLU A 49 -22.32 5.57 10.02
CA GLU A 49 -22.71 6.80 10.72
C GLU A 49 -22.61 6.69 12.27
N HIS A 50 -22.40 5.48 12.78
CA HIS A 50 -22.23 5.13 14.19
C HIS A 50 -20.81 5.30 14.75
N GLU A 51 -19.81 5.60 13.93
CA GLU A 51 -18.47 5.93 14.43
C GLU A 51 -18.40 7.43 14.71
N GLY A 52 -18.78 7.81 15.94
CA GLY A 52 -18.76 9.18 16.41
C GLY A 52 -17.46 9.91 16.03
N VAL A 53 -17.65 11.13 15.53
CA VAL A 53 -16.70 12.07 14.91
C VAL A 53 -15.35 12.24 15.65
N SER A 54 -15.24 11.81 16.90
CA SER A 54 -14.06 11.98 17.74
C SER A 54 -13.17 10.74 17.93
N ASN A 55 -13.65 9.52 17.64
CA ASN A 55 -12.88 8.27 17.85
C ASN A 55 -12.91 7.30 16.66
N GLY A 56 -13.45 7.74 15.52
CA GLY A 56 -13.43 6.95 14.31
C GLY A 56 -12.01 6.76 13.74
N PRO A 57 -11.80 5.75 12.88
CA PRO A 57 -10.49 5.46 12.29
C PRO A 57 -9.95 6.62 11.44
N ALA A 58 -10.81 7.54 10.98
CA ALA A 58 -10.40 8.76 10.29
C ALA A 58 -9.74 9.77 11.23
N ALA A 59 -10.32 9.97 12.43
CA ALA A 59 -9.76 10.83 13.46
C ALA A 59 -8.43 10.28 13.98
N GLN A 60 -8.34 8.96 14.16
CA GLN A 60 -7.09 8.30 14.55
C GLN A 60 -6.00 8.45 13.48
N LEU A 61 -6.35 8.29 12.20
CA LEU A 61 -5.40 8.51 11.11
C LEU A 61 -4.92 9.97 11.07
N GLN A 62 -5.83 10.93 11.23
CA GLN A 62 -5.47 12.35 11.27
C GLN A 62 -4.56 12.67 12.45
N HIS A 63 -4.87 12.16 13.64
CA HIS A 63 -4.03 12.31 14.84
C HIS A 63 -2.59 11.86 14.59
N TRP A 64 -2.39 10.68 13.98
CA TRP A 64 -1.05 10.20 13.64
C TRP A 64 -0.32 11.09 12.63
N ARG A 65 -1.04 11.64 11.64
CA ARG A 65 -0.46 12.56 10.66
C ARG A 65 0.02 13.84 11.34
N ASP A 66 -0.80 14.41 12.21
CA ASP A 66 -0.45 15.64 12.95
C ASP A 66 0.75 15.40 13.89
N GLN A 67 0.77 14.26 14.58
CA GLN A 67 1.88 13.87 15.43
C GLN A 67 3.18 13.72 14.63
N LEU A 68 3.16 12.99 13.51
CA LEU A 68 4.35 12.80 12.67
C LEU A 68 4.80 14.11 12.02
N GLN A 69 3.86 14.98 11.64
CA GLN A 69 4.16 16.29 11.10
C GLN A 69 4.84 17.19 12.14
N SER A 70 4.34 17.22 13.39
CA SER A 70 4.97 17.99 14.47
C SER A 70 6.40 17.53 14.78
N GLN A 71 6.69 16.25 14.55
CA GLN A 71 8.02 15.65 14.71
C GLN A 71 8.88 15.75 13.44
N SER A 72 8.38 16.38 12.37
CA SER A 72 9.04 16.44 11.05
C SER A 72 9.46 15.08 10.50
N ARG A 73 8.65 14.05 10.76
CA ARG A 73 8.94 12.66 10.36
C ARG A 73 8.22 12.30 9.08
N GLY A 74 8.99 11.80 8.10
CA GLY A 74 8.44 11.24 6.87
C GLY A 74 7.69 9.93 7.12
N TYR A 75 6.55 9.77 6.47
CA TYR A 75 5.72 8.56 6.53
C TYR A 75 5.12 8.21 5.18
N VAL A 76 4.72 6.95 5.02
CA VAL A 76 4.00 6.42 3.85
C VAL A 76 2.61 5.97 4.28
N VAL A 77 1.58 6.35 3.53
CA VAL A 77 0.20 5.90 3.79
C VAL A 77 -0.18 4.79 2.83
N LEU A 78 -0.67 3.68 3.37
CA LEU A 78 -1.11 2.50 2.61
C LEU A 78 -2.63 2.52 2.48
N TYR A 79 -3.16 2.60 1.27
CA TYR A 79 -4.60 2.77 1.03
C TYR A 79 -5.28 1.52 0.44
N GLY A 80 -6.59 1.43 0.67
CA GLY A 80 -7.47 0.38 0.16
C GLY A 80 -7.64 -0.76 1.16
N ASN A 81 -8.24 -1.86 0.69
CA ASN A 81 -8.43 -3.06 1.52
C ASN A 81 -7.09 -3.65 2.01
N THR A 82 -7.19 -4.55 2.99
CA THR A 82 -6.02 -5.18 3.62
C THR A 82 -5.09 -5.86 2.61
N ALA A 83 -5.62 -6.53 1.59
CA ALA A 83 -4.81 -7.20 0.57
C ALA A 83 -3.97 -6.20 -0.26
N ARG A 84 -4.56 -5.05 -0.66
CA ARG A 84 -3.81 -3.99 -1.35
C ARG A 84 -2.78 -3.33 -0.47
N GLN A 85 -3.11 -3.06 0.80
CA GLN A 85 -2.15 -2.50 1.75
C GLN A 85 -0.94 -3.43 1.93
N TRP A 86 -1.15 -4.76 1.99
CA TRP A 86 -0.08 -5.75 2.02
C TRP A 86 0.82 -5.70 0.78
N GLN A 87 0.24 -5.57 -0.40
CA GLN A 87 1.01 -5.46 -1.65
C GLN A 87 1.86 -4.20 -1.69
N GLN A 88 1.27 -3.04 -1.36
CA GLN A 88 1.98 -1.76 -1.29
C GLN A 88 3.12 -1.80 -0.26
N LEU A 89 2.89 -2.43 0.89
CA LEU A 89 3.92 -2.60 1.92
C LEU A 89 5.07 -3.47 1.42
N ALA A 90 4.76 -4.61 0.79
CA ALA A 90 5.77 -5.50 0.26
C ALA A 90 6.62 -4.84 -0.85
N GLU A 91 5.99 -4.07 -1.73
CA GLU A 91 6.69 -3.27 -2.74
C GLU A 91 7.58 -2.20 -2.12
N SER A 92 7.07 -1.48 -1.12
CA SER A 92 7.83 -0.43 -0.44
C SER A 92 9.07 -0.97 0.29
N LEU A 93 8.95 -2.13 0.95
CA LEU A 93 10.07 -2.79 1.63
C LEU A 93 11.15 -3.23 0.64
N ARG A 94 10.76 -3.85 -0.49
CA ARG A 94 11.68 -4.24 -1.56
C ARG A 94 12.43 -3.04 -2.15
N LEU A 95 11.75 -1.90 -2.30
CA LEU A 95 12.38 -0.67 -2.82
C LEU A 95 13.34 -0.03 -1.81
N LYS A 96 12.97 -0.01 -0.52
CA LYS A 96 13.77 0.65 0.54
C LYS A 96 14.99 -0.15 0.97
N ALA A 97 14.92 -1.48 0.89
CA ALA A 97 16.00 -2.36 1.29
C ALA A 97 16.13 -3.53 0.31
N PRO A 98 16.59 -3.27 -0.93
CA PRO A 98 16.72 -4.30 -1.96
C PRO A 98 17.71 -5.42 -1.60
N GLN A 99 18.63 -5.15 -0.67
CA GLN A 99 19.63 -6.10 -0.18
C GLN A 99 19.08 -7.15 0.80
N MET A 100 17.87 -6.96 1.34
CA MET A 100 17.24 -7.91 2.25
C MET A 100 16.46 -8.99 1.47
N ASP A 101 16.40 -10.19 2.03
CA ASP A 101 15.57 -11.26 1.47
C ASP A 101 14.09 -11.02 1.81
N TRP A 102 13.30 -10.72 0.77
CA TRP A 102 11.86 -10.50 0.83
C TRP A 102 11.06 -11.61 0.11
N SER A 103 11.66 -12.78 -0.11
CA SER A 103 11.05 -13.93 -0.79
C SER A 103 9.81 -14.49 -0.04
N TRP A 104 9.74 -14.25 1.27
CA TRP A 104 8.62 -14.64 2.13
C TRP A 104 7.42 -13.67 2.08
N LEU A 105 7.57 -12.47 1.51
CA LEU A 105 6.48 -11.53 1.31
C LEU A 105 5.69 -11.87 0.04
N PRO A 106 4.36 -11.61 0.00
CA PRO A 106 3.58 -11.85 -1.19
C PRO A 106 4.19 -11.15 -2.41
N ALA A 107 4.24 -11.86 -3.54
CA ALA A 107 4.69 -11.28 -4.79
C ALA A 107 3.76 -10.12 -5.19
N SER A 108 4.36 -9.05 -5.71
CA SER A 108 3.55 -8.00 -6.33
C SER A 108 2.85 -8.59 -7.57
N PRO A 109 1.55 -8.33 -7.78
CA PRO A 109 0.90 -8.69 -9.05
C PRO A 109 1.44 -7.89 -10.25
N VAL A 110 2.31 -6.90 -10.03
CA VAL A 110 2.82 -6.03 -11.09
C VAL A 110 4.02 -6.68 -11.79
N GLN A 111 3.69 -7.57 -12.73
CA GLN A 111 4.38 -7.65 -14.03
C GLN A 111 3.62 -8.48 -15.07
N ARG A 112 2.32 -8.72 -14.90
CA ARG A 112 1.49 -8.75 -16.11
C ARG A 112 1.44 -7.30 -16.56
N SER A 113 2.38 -6.92 -17.42
CA SER A 113 2.14 -5.85 -18.37
C SER A 113 0.79 -6.17 -18.99
N ALA A 114 -0.28 -5.63 -18.42
CA ALA A 114 -1.49 -5.43 -19.16
C ALA A 114 -0.98 -4.62 -20.34
N ARG A 115 -0.86 -5.28 -21.50
CA ARG A 115 -0.58 -4.61 -22.76
C ARG A 115 -1.81 -3.77 -23.03
N LEU A 116 -1.95 -2.67 -22.28
CA LEU A 116 -3.01 -1.68 -22.44
C LEU A 116 -2.82 -0.90 -23.74
N ARG A 117 -1.79 -1.24 -24.53
CA ARG A 117 -1.60 -0.72 -25.86
C ARG A 117 -1.53 -1.89 -26.83
N PRO A 118 -2.59 -2.12 -27.61
CA PRO A 118 -2.39 -2.63 -28.95
C PRO A 118 -1.32 -1.77 -29.62
N TYR A 119 -0.31 -2.40 -30.20
CA TYR A 119 0.72 -1.75 -31.00
C TYR A 119 0.01 -0.92 -32.09
N GLY A 120 0.09 0.42 -32.05
CA GLY A 120 -0.48 1.30 -33.09
C GLY A 120 -1.34 2.48 -32.63
N CYS A 121 -1.58 2.65 -31.33
CA CYS A 121 -2.39 3.74 -30.78
C CYS A 121 -1.57 4.65 -29.86
N GLU A 122 -0.54 5.31 -30.40
CA GLU A 122 0.37 6.17 -29.61
C GLU A 122 -0.06 7.63 -29.57
N GLN A 123 -1.09 8.01 -30.33
CA GLN A 123 -1.67 9.36 -30.31
C GLN A 123 -3.12 9.30 -29.87
N CYS A 124 -3.43 9.87 -28.70
CA CYS A 124 -4.78 9.99 -28.13
C CYS A 124 -5.69 10.98 -28.88
N SER A 125 -5.38 11.28 -30.14
CA SER A 125 -6.11 12.21 -30.99
C SER A 125 -6.56 11.57 -32.31
N ASP A 126 -6.35 10.26 -32.46
CA ASP A 126 -6.84 9.51 -33.62
C ASP A 126 -8.24 8.92 -33.30
N PRO A 127 -9.31 9.46 -33.89
CA PRO A 127 -10.68 9.02 -33.62
C PRO A 127 -10.93 7.57 -34.06
N ASP A 128 -10.17 7.03 -35.02
CA ASP A 128 -10.30 5.63 -35.44
C ASP A 128 -9.65 4.68 -34.43
N CYS A 129 -8.57 5.12 -33.77
CA CYS A 129 -7.96 4.40 -32.66
C CYS A 129 -8.92 4.28 -31.46
N GLU A 130 -9.56 5.38 -31.07
CA GLU A 130 -10.52 5.39 -29.96
C GLU A 130 -11.72 4.48 -30.24
N ARG A 131 -12.25 4.51 -31.47
CA ARG A 131 -13.38 3.65 -31.86
C ARG A 131 -13.02 2.18 -31.81
N ARG A 132 -11.82 1.79 -32.27
CA ARG A 132 -11.33 0.40 -32.18
C ARG A 132 -11.14 -0.06 -30.75
N LEU A 133 -10.61 0.79 -29.87
CA LEU A 133 -10.48 0.49 -28.44
C LEU A 133 -11.86 0.29 -27.80
N PHE A 134 -12.80 1.18 -28.11
CA PHE A 134 -14.15 1.10 -27.58
C PHE A 134 -14.87 -0.18 -28.03
N ASP A 135 -14.76 -0.55 -29.31
CA ASP A 135 -15.32 -1.78 -29.84
C ASP A 135 -14.67 -3.05 -29.26
N ALA A 136 -13.35 -3.03 -29.05
CA ALA A 136 -12.64 -4.14 -28.39
C ALA A 136 -13.12 -4.33 -26.94
N LEU A 137 -13.24 -3.25 -26.17
CA LEU A 137 -13.75 -3.29 -24.79
C LEU A 137 -15.21 -3.74 -24.73
N ARG A 138 -16.04 -3.32 -25.70
CA ARG A 138 -17.46 -3.67 -25.76
C ARG A 138 -17.72 -5.12 -26.18
N SER A 139 -16.81 -5.71 -26.97
CA SER A 139 -16.93 -7.09 -27.44
C SER A 139 -16.34 -8.13 -26.47
N GLY A 140 -15.69 -7.68 -25.39
CA GLY A 140 -15.20 -8.56 -24.31
C GLY A 140 -14.19 -9.62 -24.79
N ARG A 141 -13.47 -9.31 -25.86
CA ARG A 141 -12.55 -10.26 -26.50
C ARG A 141 -11.12 -9.85 -26.17
N ASP A 142 -10.56 -10.52 -25.16
CA ASP A 142 -9.11 -10.57 -24.90
C ASP A 142 -8.37 -11.29 -26.05
#